data_AF-A0ABD6B967-F1
#
_entry.id   AF-A0ABD6B967-F1
#
_cell.length_a   1.000
_cell.length_b   1.000
_cell.length_c   1.000
_cell.angle_alpha   90.00
_cell.angle_beta   90.00
_cell.angle_gamma   90.00
#
_symmetry.space_group_name_H-M   'P 1'
#
loop_
_entity.id
_entity.type
_entity.pdbx_description
1 polymer ?
#
loop_
_entity_poly.entity_id
_entity_poly.type
_entity_poly.pdbx_seq_one_letter_code
_entity_poly.pdbx_strand_id
1 'polypeptide(L)'
;MTDKTDISTANTMRERSGESRIKLWLLLRANRFLVSIVLTSAVFVAFVIAVAVLDPPFSQQIESGDMTDTMFSTMITVIVTGTTLVVTIGQLVLSQENGPLGDQRERMASSMDVRDFTEELIGSPSPADPSEFLRQIIGITAQRTTALRESIDKNDNENLREEVDEFAESVTGNADTVRDQLE
;
A
#
# COMPACT_ATOMS: atom_id res chain seq x y z
N MET A 1 6.15 55.36 -74.02
CA MET A 1 5.69 55.71 -72.66
C MET A 1 4.56 54.76 -72.27
N THR A 2 4.88 53.56 -71.78
CA THR A 2 4.05 52.83 -70.82
C THR A 2 4.91 51.76 -70.15
N ASP A 3 4.77 51.75 -68.84
CA ASP A 3 5.55 51.13 -67.79
C ASP A 3 5.57 49.60 -67.87
N LYS A 4 6.76 48.98 -67.84
CA LYS A 4 6.91 47.56 -67.50
C LYS A 4 7.29 47.51 -66.03
N THR A 5 6.27 47.50 -65.18
CA THR A 5 6.42 47.21 -63.74
C THR A 5 6.83 45.75 -63.62
N ASP A 6 8.14 45.50 -63.49
CA ASP A 6 8.66 44.17 -63.21
C ASP A 6 8.44 43.88 -61.73
N ILE A 7 7.27 43.34 -61.40
CA ILE A 7 6.90 42.95 -60.03
C ILE A 7 7.61 41.65 -59.71
N SER A 8 8.93 41.72 -59.53
CA SER A 8 9.74 40.61 -59.03
C SER A 8 9.50 40.47 -57.53
N THR A 9 8.77 39.42 -57.14
CA THR A 9 8.62 39.04 -55.74
C THR A 9 9.94 38.45 -55.25
N ALA A 10 10.61 39.10 -54.31
CA ALA A 10 11.83 38.59 -53.66
C ALA A 10 11.58 37.17 -53.14
N ASN A 11 12.25 36.18 -53.75
CA ASN A 11 11.86 34.77 -53.68
C ASN A 11 12.39 34.04 -52.44
N THR A 12 12.65 34.76 -51.34
CA THR A 12 13.11 34.16 -50.08
C THR A 12 12.50 34.88 -48.88
N MET A 13 12.03 34.13 -47.87
CA MET A 13 11.59 34.72 -46.58
C MET A 13 12.67 35.56 -45.88
N ARG A 14 13.91 35.49 -46.36
CA ARG A 14 15.13 36.13 -45.84
C ARG A 14 15.16 37.65 -46.01
N GLU A 15 14.36 38.21 -46.91
CA GLU A 15 14.38 39.65 -47.24
C GLU A 15 13.17 40.42 -46.68
N ARG A 16 12.15 39.70 -46.17
CA ARG A 16 10.91 40.29 -45.61
C ARG A 16 10.96 40.54 -44.10
N SER A 17 11.79 39.82 -43.36
CA SER A 17 11.98 40.05 -41.93
C SER A 17 13.25 40.89 -41.77
N GLY A 18 13.13 42.18 -41.45
CA GLY A 18 14.25 43.06 -41.11
C GLY A 18 14.97 42.66 -39.80
N GLU A 19 15.07 41.37 -39.51
CA GLU A 19 15.69 40.84 -38.31
C GLU A 19 17.18 40.60 -38.55
N SER A 20 17.98 41.06 -37.58
CA SER A 20 19.43 40.95 -37.61
C SER A 20 19.88 39.52 -37.91
N ARG A 21 20.86 39.36 -38.81
CA ARG A 21 21.46 38.08 -39.22
C ARG A 21 21.86 37.21 -38.02
N ILE A 22 22.23 37.85 -36.90
CA ILE A 22 22.60 37.20 -35.63
C ILE A 22 21.39 36.52 -34.98
N LYS A 23 20.22 37.16 -34.99
CA LYS A 23 18.99 36.65 -34.38
C LYS A 23 18.45 35.44 -35.16
N LEU A 24 18.48 35.53 -36.49
CA LEU A 24 18.08 34.45 -37.39
C LEU A 24 19.06 33.27 -37.33
N TRP A 25 20.36 33.53 -37.19
CA TRP A 25 21.38 32.49 -36.98
C TRP A 25 21.24 31.80 -35.62
N LEU A 26 21.02 32.57 -34.55
CA LEU A 26 20.80 32.07 -33.19
C LEU A 26 19.53 31.18 -33.11
N LEU A 27 18.43 31.60 -33.76
CA LEU A 27 17.14 30.90 -33.67
C LEU A 27 17.02 29.68 -34.59
N LEU A 28 17.65 29.69 -35.78
CA LEU A 28 17.47 28.63 -36.79
C LEU A 28 18.67 27.70 -36.99
N ARG A 29 19.90 28.14 -36.69
CA ARG A 29 21.12 27.37 -37.05
C ARG A 29 22.08 27.12 -35.90
N ALA A 30 21.96 27.85 -34.78
CA ALA A 30 22.81 27.64 -33.63
C ALA A 30 22.51 26.29 -32.96
N ASN A 31 23.56 25.61 -32.52
CA ASN A 31 23.43 24.40 -31.72
C ASN A 31 22.66 24.75 -30.43
N ARG A 32 21.47 24.17 -30.26
CA ARG A 32 20.59 24.41 -29.10
C ARG A 32 21.31 24.20 -27.76
N PHE A 33 22.27 23.28 -27.74
CA PHE A 33 23.11 23.01 -26.57
C PHE A 33 24.02 24.20 -26.22
N LEU A 34 24.61 24.85 -27.22
CA LEU A 34 25.49 26.00 -27.02
C LEU A 34 24.71 27.22 -26.55
N VAL A 35 23.51 27.45 -27.11
CA VAL A 35 22.62 28.53 -26.66
C VAL A 35 22.17 28.30 -25.22
N SER A 36 21.81 27.06 -24.86
CA SER A 36 21.45 26.69 -23.50
C SER A 36 22.60 26.94 -22.53
N ILE A 37 23.82 26.49 -22.86
CA ILE A 37 25.00 26.71 -22.01
C ILE A 37 25.23 28.20 -21.80
N VAL A 38 25.25 29.00 -22.87
CA VAL A 38 25.50 30.44 -22.78
C VAL A 38 24.43 31.12 -21.92
N LEU A 39 23.16 30.78 -22.12
CA LEU A 39 22.07 31.36 -21.34
C LEU A 39 22.16 30.94 -19.86
N THR A 40 22.36 29.66 -19.59
CA THR A 40 22.51 29.14 -18.21
C THR A 40 23.72 29.76 -17.52
N SER A 41 24.87 29.85 -18.20
CA SER A 41 26.06 30.51 -17.65
C SER A 41 25.83 32.00 -17.41
N ALA A 42 25.15 32.71 -18.31
CA ALA A 42 24.83 34.12 -18.12
C ALA A 42 23.91 34.32 -16.90
N VAL A 43 22.86 33.50 -16.75
CA VAL A 43 21.97 33.54 -15.58
C VAL A 43 22.73 33.19 -14.30
N PHE A 44 23.57 32.15 -14.33
CA PHE A 44 24.40 31.76 -13.19
C PHE A 44 25.34 32.88 -12.76
N VAL A 45 26.07 33.50 -13.68
CA VAL A 45 26.99 34.61 -13.37
C VAL A 45 26.21 35.83 -12.85
N ALA A 46 25.08 36.17 -13.46
CA ALA A 46 24.22 37.25 -12.97
C ALA A 46 23.72 36.99 -11.54
N PHE A 47 23.32 35.74 -11.25
CA PHE A 47 22.90 35.32 -9.91
C PHE A 47 24.06 35.40 -8.91
N VAL A 48 25.25 34.89 -9.25
CA VAL A 48 26.43 34.95 -8.38
C VAL A 48 26.81 36.39 -8.09
N ILE A 49 26.81 37.28 -9.09
CA ILE A 49 27.10 38.70 -8.89
C ILE A 49 26.03 39.33 -8.00
N ALA A 50 24.74 39.05 -8.25
CA ALA A 50 23.66 39.57 -7.43
C ALA A 50 23.80 39.15 -5.96
N VAL A 51 24.11 37.87 -5.69
CA VAL A 51 24.32 37.35 -4.33
C VAL A 51 25.61 37.89 -3.69
N ALA A 52 26.67 38.11 -4.47
CA ALA A 52 27.93 38.64 -3.98
C ALA A 52 27.87 40.13 -3.58
N VAL A 53 26.94 40.89 -4.17
CA VAL A 53 26.73 42.32 -3.86
C VAL A 53 25.73 42.53 -2.71
N LEU A 54 25.04 41.47 -2.27
CA LEU A 54 24.19 41.56 -1.08
C LEU A 54 25.07 41.55 0.19
N ASP A 55 24.88 42.56 1.03
CA ASP A 55 25.46 42.62 2.36
C ASP A 55 24.51 41.97 3.39
N PRO A 56 24.98 41.02 4.24
CA PRO A 56 26.34 40.47 4.31
C PRO A 56 26.61 39.40 3.22
N PRO A 57 27.88 39.20 2.79
CA PRO A 57 28.25 38.21 1.80
C PRO A 57 27.75 36.81 2.18
N PHE A 58 27.15 36.09 1.24
CA PHE A 58 26.61 34.74 1.47
C PHE A 58 27.63 33.76 2.07
N SER A 59 28.92 33.91 1.75
CA SER A 59 30.00 33.12 2.36
C SER A 59 30.12 33.37 3.87
N GLN A 60 29.92 34.60 4.34
CA GLN A 60 29.94 34.94 5.76
C GLN A 60 28.67 34.43 6.47
N GLN A 61 27.52 34.37 5.78
CA GLN A 61 26.28 33.79 6.33
C GLN A 61 26.36 32.26 6.48
N ILE A 62 27.13 31.59 5.62
CA ILE A 62 27.44 30.16 5.78
C ILE A 62 28.45 29.95 6.92
N GLU A 63 29.48 30.79 6.98
CA GLU A 63 30.53 30.71 8.01
C GLU A 63 30.01 31.09 9.41
N SER A 64 28.99 31.95 9.51
CA SER A 64 28.36 32.32 10.78
C SER A 64 27.56 31.18 11.42
N GLY A 65 27.31 30.08 10.70
CA GLY A 65 26.56 28.92 11.23
C GLY A 65 25.05 29.13 11.31
N ASP A 66 24.56 30.38 11.32
CA ASP A 66 23.16 30.73 11.56
C ASP A 66 22.17 30.04 10.62
N MET A 67 22.50 29.95 9.32
CA MET A 67 21.60 29.32 8.35
C MET A 67 21.57 27.79 8.49
N THR A 68 22.73 27.19 8.78
CA THR A 68 22.85 25.76 9.07
C THR A 68 22.11 25.42 10.36
N ASP A 69 22.33 26.18 11.42
CA ASP A 69 21.69 26.02 12.72
C ASP A 69 20.17 26.17 12.61
N THR A 70 19.69 27.15 11.84
CA THR A 70 18.25 27.34 11.61
C THR A 70 17.64 26.16 10.84
N MET A 71 18.29 25.68 9.79
CA MET A 71 17.80 24.55 8.99
C MET A 71 17.77 23.25 9.82
N PHE A 72 18.86 22.94 10.52
CA PHE A 72 18.95 21.75 11.37
C PHE A 72 18.00 21.86 12.57
N SER A 73 17.89 23.02 13.21
CA SER A 73 16.94 23.24 14.30
C SER A 73 15.51 23.03 13.81
N THR A 74 15.14 23.61 12.67
CA THR A 74 13.80 23.44 12.09
C THR A 74 13.54 21.97 11.75
N MET A 75 14.50 21.29 11.14
CA MET A 75 14.40 19.87 10.80
C MET A 75 14.24 18.99 12.06
N ILE A 76 15.04 19.24 13.10
CA ILE A 76 14.95 18.53 14.38
C ILE A 76 13.60 18.79 15.03
N THR A 77 13.11 20.03 15.08
CA THR A 77 11.79 20.37 15.61
C THR A 77 10.69 19.59 14.90
N VAL A 78 10.69 19.58 13.55
CA VAL A 78 9.69 18.85 12.76
C VAL A 78 9.77 17.34 13.01
N ILE A 79 10.97 16.76 13.04
CA ILE A 79 11.15 15.32 13.29
C ILE A 79 10.67 14.95 14.69
N VAL A 80 11.05 15.71 15.72
CA VAL A 80 10.66 15.44 17.11
C VAL A 80 9.15 15.54 17.27
N THR A 81 8.53 16.61 16.75
CA THR A 81 7.07 16.78 16.82
C THR A 81 6.34 15.71 16.02
N GLY A 82 6.80 15.40 14.81
CA GLY A 82 6.21 14.38 13.94
C GLY A 82 6.31 12.98 14.55
N THR A 83 7.48 12.61 15.07
CA THR A 83 7.68 11.31 15.74
C THR A 83 6.84 11.23 17.01
N THR A 84 6.76 12.29 17.81
CA THR A 84 5.91 12.33 19.00
C THR A 84 4.45 12.13 18.65
N LEU A 85 3.95 12.79 17.58
CA LEU A 85 2.59 12.60 17.11
C LEU A 85 2.34 11.15 16.66
N VAL A 86 3.25 10.57 15.87
CA VAL A 86 3.15 9.18 15.41
C VAL A 86 3.13 8.21 16.58
N VAL A 87 4.05 8.36 17.54
CA VAL A 87 4.09 7.52 18.75
C VAL A 87 2.82 7.70 19.58
N THR A 88 2.34 8.94 19.75
CA THR A 88 1.11 9.22 20.50
C THR A 88 -0.11 8.59 19.84
N ILE A 89 -0.24 8.71 18.51
CA ILE A 89 -1.32 8.07 17.75
C ILE A 89 -1.20 6.54 17.85
N GLY A 90 0.00 6.00 17.69
CA GLY A 90 0.26 4.57 17.85
C GLY A 90 -0.12 4.07 19.24
N GLN A 91 0.21 4.83 20.29
CA GLN A 91 -0.17 4.54 21.67
C GLN A 91 -1.69 4.61 21.87
N LEU A 92 -2.37 5.60 21.27
CA LEU A 92 -3.83 5.67 21.31
C LEU A 92 -4.47 4.47 20.62
N VAL A 93 -3.99 4.09 19.42
CA VAL A 93 -4.50 2.92 18.69
C VAL A 93 -4.24 1.64 19.48
N LEU A 94 -3.02 1.42 19.95
CA LEU A 94 -2.67 0.23 20.74
C LEU A 94 -3.45 0.15 22.05
N SER A 95 -3.72 1.28 22.70
CA SER A 95 -4.59 1.33 23.88
C SER A 95 -6.01 0.90 23.57
N GLN A 96 -6.51 1.22 22.37
CA GLN A 96 -7.84 0.81 21.92
C GLN A 96 -7.87 -0.65 21.45
N GLU A 97 -6.81 -1.15 20.82
CA GLU A 97 -6.70 -2.55 20.38
C GLU A 97 -6.55 -3.52 21.55
N ASN A 98 -5.84 -3.15 22.61
CA ASN A 98 -5.70 -4.02 23.79
C ASN A 98 -7.02 -4.14 24.57
N GLY A 99 -7.92 -3.17 24.43
CA GLY A 99 -9.19 -3.12 25.16
C GLY A 99 -9.02 -3.09 26.69
N PRO A 100 -10.13 -3.02 27.44
CA PRO A 100 -10.13 -3.28 28.87
C PRO A 100 -9.55 -4.66 29.21
N LEU A 101 -8.79 -4.77 30.31
CA LEU A 101 -8.31 -6.07 30.80
C LEU A 101 -9.46 -7.05 31.10
N GLY A 102 -10.64 -6.55 31.44
CA GLY A 102 -11.86 -7.34 31.60
C GLY A 102 -12.26 -8.05 30.31
N ASP A 103 -12.29 -7.33 29.18
CA ASP A 103 -12.62 -7.88 27.86
C ASP A 103 -11.59 -8.94 27.45
N GLN A 104 -10.31 -8.73 27.76
CA GLN A 104 -9.26 -9.71 27.48
C GLN A 104 -9.43 -10.98 28.33
N ARG A 105 -9.78 -10.84 29.61
CA ARG A 105 -10.13 -11.99 30.47
C ARG A 105 -11.35 -12.73 29.93
N GLU A 106 -12.38 -12.01 29.50
CA GLU A 106 -13.58 -12.60 28.94
C GLU A 106 -13.26 -13.40 27.67
N ARG A 107 -12.48 -12.83 26.74
CA ARG A 107 -12.05 -13.52 25.52
C ARG A 107 -11.23 -14.78 25.80
N MET A 108 -10.35 -14.73 26.80
CA MET A 108 -9.59 -15.89 27.24
C MET A 108 -10.50 -16.96 27.87
N ALA A 109 -11.46 -16.55 28.71
CA ALA A 109 -12.45 -17.45 29.29
C ALA A 109 -13.29 -18.12 28.20
N SER A 110 -13.85 -17.35 27.26
CA SER A 110 -14.62 -17.91 26.14
C SER A 110 -13.80 -18.87 25.27
N SER A 111 -12.50 -18.61 25.09
CA SER A 111 -11.62 -19.52 24.35
C SER A 111 -11.39 -20.84 25.08
N MET A 112 -11.31 -20.80 26.42
CA MET A 112 -11.21 -22.00 27.25
C MET A 112 -12.54 -22.75 27.27
N ASP A 113 -13.67 -22.05 27.36
CA ASP A 113 -15.00 -22.68 27.28
C ASP A 113 -15.18 -23.47 25.97
N VAL A 114 -14.71 -22.94 24.84
CA VAL A 114 -14.72 -23.65 23.55
C VAL A 114 -13.81 -24.88 23.57
N ARG A 115 -12.64 -24.79 24.22
CA ARG A 115 -11.73 -25.93 24.37
C ARG A 115 -12.33 -27.03 25.22
N ASP A 116 -12.93 -26.69 26.36
CA ASP A 116 -13.59 -27.63 27.27
C ASP A 116 -14.78 -28.30 26.58
N PHE A 117 -15.62 -27.52 25.89
CA PHE A 117 -16.73 -28.05 25.09
C PHE A 117 -16.25 -29.04 24.02
N THR A 118 -15.14 -28.71 23.36
CA THR A 118 -14.61 -29.58 22.30
C THR A 118 -13.94 -30.83 22.87
N GLU A 119 -13.30 -30.73 24.04
CA GLU A 119 -12.76 -31.88 24.76
C GLU A 119 -13.87 -32.85 25.19
N GLU A 120 -14.99 -32.34 25.69
CA GLU A 120 -16.17 -33.15 25.99
C GLU A 120 -16.76 -33.80 24.73
N LEU A 121 -16.80 -33.04 23.62
CA LEU A 121 -17.29 -33.54 22.35
C LEU A 121 -16.42 -34.69 21.81
N ILE A 122 -15.10 -34.47 21.80
CA ILE A 122 -14.09 -35.38 21.22
C ILE A 122 -13.78 -36.56 22.14
N GLY A 123 -13.88 -36.38 23.46
CA GLY A 123 -13.45 -37.33 24.47
C GLY A 123 -11.94 -37.32 24.72
N SER A 124 -11.22 -36.32 24.21
CA SER A 124 -9.79 -36.11 24.45
C SER A 124 -9.43 -34.63 24.38
N PRO A 125 -8.31 -34.19 25.00
CA PRO A 125 -7.86 -32.81 24.93
C PRO A 125 -7.73 -32.33 23.49
N SER A 126 -8.22 -31.11 23.22
CA SER A 126 -8.21 -30.50 21.90
C SER A 126 -6.77 -30.37 21.33
N PRO A 127 -6.49 -30.89 20.12
CA PRO A 127 -5.18 -30.77 19.50
C PRO A 127 -4.74 -29.32 19.32
N ALA A 128 -3.43 -29.06 19.48
CA ALA A 128 -2.86 -27.75 19.18
C ALA A 128 -2.70 -27.51 17.67
N ASP A 129 -2.63 -28.59 16.88
CA ASP A 129 -2.56 -28.52 15.42
C ASP A 129 -3.97 -28.31 14.82
N PRO A 130 -4.18 -27.25 14.01
CA PRO A 130 -5.49 -26.95 13.44
C PRO A 130 -6.06 -28.06 12.54
N SER A 131 -5.21 -28.77 11.80
CA SER A 131 -5.63 -29.83 10.89
C SER A 131 -6.09 -31.06 11.66
N GLU A 132 -5.34 -31.46 12.70
CA GLU A 132 -5.77 -32.53 13.61
C GLU A 132 -7.08 -32.20 14.33
N PHE A 133 -7.23 -30.96 14.81
CA PHE A 133 -8.45 -30.49 15.47
C PHE A 133 -9.67 -30.62 14.56
N LEU A 134 -9.57 -30.13 13.32
CA LEU A 134 -10.65 -30.24 12.34
C LEU A 134 -10.95 -31.70 11.97
N ARG A 135 -9.90 -32.53 11.81
CA ARG A 135 -10.06 -33.95 11.51
C ARG A 135 -10.85 -34.68 12.60
N GLN A 136 -10.63 -34.36 13.88
CA GLN A 136 -11.36 -34.95 15.00
C GLN A 136 -12.83 -34.51 15.02
N ILE A 137 -13.12 -33.21 14.83
CA ILE A 137 -14.50 -32.70 14.76
C ILE A 137 -15.27 -33.38 13.62
N ILE A 138 -14.69 -33.42 12.43
CA ILE A 138 -15.31 -34.04 11.24
C ILE A 138 -15.52 -35.54 11.46
N GLY A 139 -14.58 -36.21 12.11
CA GLY A 139 -14.72 -37.61 12.50
C GLY A 139 -15.91 -37.87 13.41
N ILE A 140 -16.14 -37.00 14.39
CA ILE A 140 -17.32 -37.10 15.27
C ILE A 140 -18.61 -36.78 14.55
N THR A 141 -18.60 -35.80 13.64
CA THR A 141 -19.77 -35.53 12.78
C THR A 141 -20.13 -36.77 11.96
N ALA A 142 -19.16 -37.41 11.31
CA ALA A 142 -19.39 -38.65 10.57
C ALA A 142 -19.94 -39.76 11.46
N GLN A 143 -19.34 -39.97 12.64
CA GLN A 143 -19.79 -40.99 13.60
C GLN A 143 -21.24 -40.75 14.06
N ARG A 144 -21.60 -39.52 14.41
CA ARG A 144 -22.96 -39.16 14.84
C ARG A 144 -23.97 -39.31 13.70
N THR A 145 -23.58 -38.99 12.48
CA THR A 145 -24.40 -39.21 11.28
C THR A 145 -24.64 -40.69 11.03
N THR A 146 -23.63 -41.55 11.17
CA THR A 146 -23.80 -43.01 11.08
C THR A 146 -24.73 -43.52 12.18
N ALA A 147 -24.57 -43.05 13.43
CA ALA A 147 -25.46 -43.42 14.52
C ALA A 147 -26.92 -42.96 14.29
N LEU A 148 -27.11 -41.80 13.67
CA LEU A 148 -28.44 -41.31 13.26
C LEU A 148 -29.06 -42.26 12.24
N ARG A 149 -28.33 -42.62 11.18
CA ARG A 149 -28.75 -43.59 10.16
C ARG A 149 -29.17 -44.92 10.80
N GLU A 150 -28.33 -45.48 11.66
CA GLU A 150 -28.61 -46.74 12.37
C GLU A 150 -29.84 -46.66 13.28
N SER A 151 -30.09 -45.52 13.93
CA SER A 151 -31.24 -45.35 14.81
C SER A 151 -32.58 -45.28 14.05
N ILE A 152 -32.55 -44.90 12.77
CA ILE A 152 -33.74 -44.75 11.92
C ILE A 152 -33.97 -46.00 11.04
N ASP A 153 -32.99 -46.90 10.92
CA ASP A 153 -33.06 -48.10 10.09
C ASP A 153 -34.29 -49.00 10.36
N LYS A 154 -34.75 -49.03 11.62
CA LYS A 154 -35.93 -49.79 12.08
C LYS A 154 -37.25 -48.99 12.09
N ASN A 155 -37.27 -47.81 11.49
CA ASN A 155 -38.48 -46.99 11.41
C ASN A 155 -39.47 -47.54 10.38
N ASP A 156 -40.76 -47.48 10.69
CA ASP A 156 -41.83 -47.99 9.81
C ASP A 156 -42.04 -47.12 8.55
N ASN A 157 -41.50 -45.90 8.53
CA ASN A 157 -41.60 -44.99 7.38
C ASN A 157 -40.42 -45.18 6.42
N GLU A 158 -40.69 -45.80 5.27
CA GLU A 158 -39.70 -46.06 4.22
C GLU A 158 -39.11 -44.78 3.62
N ASN A 159 -39.94 -43.77 3.34
CA ASN A 159 -39.45 -42.50 2.77
C ASN A 159 -38.47 -41.79 3.73
N LEU A 160 -38.77 -41.81 5.04
CA LEU A 160 -37.88 -41.21 6.04
C LEU A 160 -36.55 -41.96 6.11
N ARG A 161 -36.55 -43.29 5.97
CA ARG A 161 -35.32 -44.09 5.95
C ARG A 161 -34.47 -43.74 4.74
N GLU A 162 -35.06 -43.68 3.55
CA GLU A 162 -34.35 -43.33 2.32
C GLU A 162 -33.73 -41.92 2.38
N GLU A 163 -34.50 -40.92 2.83
CA GLU A 163 -34.00 -39.54 2.97
C GLU A 163 -32.83 -39.44 3.96
N VAL A 164 -32.90 -40.16 5.08
CA VAL A 164 -31.82 -40.18 6.07
C VAL A 164 -30.60 -40.95 5.56
N ASP A 165 -30.81 -42.01 4.78
CA ASP A 165 -29.74 -42.79 4.16
C ASP A 165 -28.91 -41.91 3.21
N GLU A 166 -29.60 -41.19 2.31
CA GLU A 166 -28.98 -40.26 1.36
C GLU A 166 -28.25 -39.11 2.08
N PHE A 167 -28.89 -38.52 3.09
CA PHE A 167 -28.27 -37.47 3.91
C PHE A 167 -27.00 -38.00 4.60
N ALA A 168 -27.09 -39.19 5.20
CA ALA A 168 -25.99 -39.78 5.93
C ALA A 168 -24.81 -40.07 5.00
N GLU A 169 -25.07 -40.69 3.84
CA GLU A 169 -24.04 -40.99 2.83
C GLU A 169 -23.37 -39.72 2.30
N SER A 170 -24.14 -38.68 2.02
CA SER A 170 -23.61 -37.37 1.59
C SER A 170 -22.70 -36.74 2.64
N VAL A 171 -23.12 -36.74 3.92
CA VAL A 171 -22.33 -36.15 5.00
C VAL A 171 -21.07 -36.96 5.29
N THR A 172 -21.16 -38.30 5.33
CA THR A 172 -19.98 -39.15 5.58
C THR A 172 -19.00 -39.10 4.41
N GLY A 173 -19.47 -39.11 3.16
CA GLY A 173 -18.59 -39.01 1.98
C GLY A 173 -17.86 -37.67 1.90
N ASN A 174 -18.54 -36.57 2.24
CA ASN A 174 -17.89 -35.26 2.35
C ASN A 174 -16.89 -35.22 3.52
N ALA A 175 -17.25 -35.81 4.66
CA ALA A 175 -16.37 -35.89 5.83
C ALA A 175 -15.07 -36.62 5.50
N ASP A 176 -15.14 -37.77 4.81
CA ASP A 176 -13.96 -38.53 4.39
C ASP A 176 -13.09 -37.72 3.41
N THR A 177 -13.71 -37.10 2.40
CA THR A 177 -13.00 -36.24 1.43
C THR A 177 -12.23 -35.11 2.10
N VAL A 178 -12.84 -34.44 3.09
CA VAL A 178 -12.18 -33.34 3.82
C VAL A 178 -11.09 -33.86 4.74
N ARG A 179 -11.30 -35.02 5.40
CA ARG A 179 -10.28 -35.62 6.27
C ARG A 179 -9.02 -36.01 5.51
N ASP A 180 -9.16 -36.50 4.27
CA ASP A 180 -8.03 -36.83 3.40
C ASP A 180 -7.22 -35.59 2.98
N GLN A 181 -7.85 -34.41 2.91
CA GLN A 181 -7.17 -33.15 2.62
C GLN A 181 -6.46 -32.54 3.83
N LEU A 182 -6.74 -33.04 5.03
CA LEU A 182 -6.16 -32.58 6.29
C LEU A 182 -5.01 -33.48 6.78
N GLU A 183 -4.66 -34.54 6.03
CA GLU A 183 -3.43 -35.33 6.21
C GLU A 183 -2.17 -34.58 5.75
#